data_AF-A0AAW5REB2-F1
#
_entry.id   AF-A0AAW5REB2-F1
#
_cell.length_a   1.000
_cell.length_b   1.000
_cell.length_c   1.000
_cell.angle_alpha   90.00
_cell.angle_beta   90.00
_cell.angle_gamma   90.00
#
_symmetry.space_group_name_H-M   'P 1'
#
loop_
_entity.id
_entity.type
_entity.pdbx_description
1 polymer ?
#
loop_
_entity_poly.entity_id
_entity_poly.type
_entity_poly.pdbx_seq_one_letter_code
_entity_poly.pdbx_strand_id
1 'polypeptide(L)' 'MAKPDKAGSDPVVTLIKVIRPFKNYSPGDITGFDAAKAQALIDGGVAEAYTAAEGEE' A
#
# COMPACT_ATOMS: atom_id res chain seq x y z
N MET A 1 -20.46 28.25 -13.44
CA MET A 1 -19.07 28.32 -12.96
C MET A 1 -18.72 26.95 -12.41
N ALA A 2 -17.79 26.25 -13.05
CA ALA A 2 -17.36 24.92 -12.66
C ALA A 2 -16.76 24.98 -11.25
N LYS A 3 -17.28 24.12 -10.36
CA LYS A 3 -16.55 23.76 -9.14
C LYS A 3 -15.25 23.12 -9.63
N PRO A 4 -14.06 23.47 -9.12
CA PRO A 4 -12.91 22.64 -9.36
C PRO A 4 -13.21 21.33 -8.62
N ASP A 5 -13.70 20.36 -9.38
CA ASP A 5 -13.63 18.96 -9.03
C ASP A 5 -12.14 18.74 -8.79
N LYS A 6 -11.77 18.67 -7.51
CA LYS A 6 -10.41 18.35 -7.09
C LYS A 6 -10.23 16.85 -7.35
N ALA A 7 -10.33 16.47 -8.61
CA ALA A 7 -9.86 15.21 -9.10
C ALA A 7 -8.37 15.12 -8.79
N GLY A 8 -7.96 14.00 -8.20
CA GLY A 8 -6.57 13.58 -8.24
C GLY A 8 -5.77 13.92 -6.98
N SER A 9 -6.17 13.35 -5.85
CA SER A 9 -5.20 12.80 -4.89
C SER A 9 -5.96 11.89 -3.95
N ASP A 10 -6.55 10.82 -4.48
CA ASP A 10 -6.60 9.60 -3.70
C ASP A 10 -5.14 9.35 -3.29
N PRO A 11 -4.81 9.35 -1.98
CA PRO A 11 -3.46 9.02 -1.57
C PRO A 11 -3.18 7.66 -2.19
N VAL A 12 -2.18 7.59 -3.07
CA VAL A 12 -1.78 6.33 -3.73
C VAL A 12 -1.24 5.44 -2.64
N VAL A 13 -2.14 4.70 -2.01
CA VAL A 13 -1.84 3.74 -0.97
C VAL A 13 -1.48 2.45 -1.66
N THR A 14 -0.20 2.09 -1.55
CA THR A 14 0.29 0.79 -2.00
C THR A 14 0.05 -0.20 -0.87
N LEU A 15 -0.76 -1.21 -1.17
CA LEU A 15 -0.92 -2.34 -0.28
C LEU A 15 0.38 -3.16 -0.32
N ILE A 16 0.85 -3.55 0.85
CA ILE A 16 1.99 -4.44 1.01
C ILE A 16 1.61 -5.60 1.91
N LYS A 17 2.18 -6.76 1.63
CA LYS A 17 2.08 -7.93 2.49
C LYS A 17 3.33 -7.98 3.34
N VAL A 18 3.17 -7.81 4.64
CA VAL A 18 4.26 -7.93 5.61
C VAL A 18 4.75 -9.37 5.57
N ILE A 19 6.05 -9.60 5.36
CA ILE A 19 6.66 -10.94 5.34
C ILE A 19 7.62 -11.15 6.51
N ARG A 20 7.96 -10.09 7.23
CA ARG A 20 8.69 -10.14 8.49
C ARG A 20 7.97 -9.31 9.55
N PRO A 21 8.02 -9.70 10.83
CA PRO A 21 7.38 -8.94 11.90
C PRO A 21 7.88 -7.48 11.91
N PHE A 22 6.94 -6.53 11.86
CA PHE A 22 7.24 -5.11 11.82
C PHE A 22 6.27 -4.33 12.68
N LYS A 23 6.79 -3.63 13.70
CA LYS A 23 5.97 -2.95 14.72
C LYS A 23 4.91 -3.88 15.32
N ASN A 24 3.64 -3.67 14.97
CA ASN A 24 2.48 -4.45 15.43
C ASN A 24 1.92 -5.38 14.34
N TYR A 25 2.58 -5.46 13.19
CA TYR A 25 2.16 -6.30 12.08
C TYR A 25 2.94 -7.61 12.10
N SER A 26 2.22 -8.70 11.86
CA SER A 26 2.81 -10.03 11.77
C SER A 26 3.14 -10.38 10.32
N PRO A 27 4.10 -11.28 10.08
CA PRO A 27 4.31 -11.82 8.74
C PRO A 27 3.01 -12.50 8.26
N GLY A 28 2.48 -12.03 7.13
CA GLY A 28 1.19 -12.41 6.56
C GLY A 28 0.17 -11.27 6.53
N ASP A 29 0.33 -10.23 7.36
CA ASP A 29 -0.58 -9.08 7.39
C ASP A 29 -0.52 -8.27 6.09
N ILE A 30 -1.69 -7.90 5.57
CA ILE A 30 -1.82 -7.01 4.42
C ILE A 30 -2.22 -5.63 4.93
N THR A 31 -1.44 -4.61 4.59
CA THR A 31 -1.69 -3.24 5.04
C THR A 31 -1.32 -2.22 3.98
N GLY A 32 -2.03 -1.10 3.96
CA GLY A 32 -1.80 0.00 3.02
C GLY A 32 -0.87 1.05 3.58
N PHE A 33 0.20 1.34 2.84
CA PHE A 33 1.08 2.46 3.12
C PHE A 33 1.21 3.38 1.92
N ASP A 34 1.65 4.60 2.17
CA ASP A 34 2.04 5.52 1.11
C ASP A 34 3.11 4.89 0.20
N ALA A 35 3.08 5.17 -1.11
CA ALA A 35 3.95 4.54 -2.10
C ALA A 35 5.45 4.59 -1.69
N ALA A 36 5.92 5.73 -1.17
CA ALA A 36 7.29 5.88 -0.72
C ALA A 36 7.63 4.94 0.46
N LYS A 37 6.69 4.77 1.39
CA LYS A 37 6.87 3.95 2.59
C LYS A 37 6.70 2.46 2.30
N ALA A 38 5.75 2.11 1.44
CA ALA A 38 5.59 0.76 0.91
C ALA A 38 6.87 0.30 0.22
N GLN A 39 7.42 1.13 -0.68
CA GLN A 39 8.66 0.81 -1.38
C GLN A 39 9.84 0.63 -0.42
N ALA A 40 9.96 1.48 0.61
CA ALA A 40 11.01 1.33 1.63
C ALA A 40 10.89 0.01 2.43
N LEU A 41 9.66 -0.44 2.71
CA LEU A 41 9.41 -1.72 3.40
C LEU A 41 9.70 -2.92 2.50
N ILE A 42 9.42 -2.78 1.20
CA ILE A 42 9.72 -3.80 0.19
C ILE A 42 11.23 -3.92 -0.03
N ASP A 43 11.90 -2.79 -0.23
CA ASP A 43 13.35 -2.73 -0.42
C ASP A 43 14.11 -3.23 0.82
N GLY A 44 13.62 -2.89 2.01
CA GLY A 44 14.13 -3.43 3.28
C GLY A 44 13.83 -4.92 3.50
N GLY A 45 13.07 -5.57 2.61
CA GLY A 45 12.68 -6.97 2.69
C GLY A 45 11.77 -7.29 3.88
N VAL A 46 11.10 -6.27 4.43
CA VAL A 46 10.14 -6.39 5.55
C VAL A 46 8.76 -6.78 5.03
N ALA A 47 8.42 -6.33 3.82
CA ALA A 47 7.16 -6.59 3.16
C ALA A 47 7.38 -6.89 1.67
N GLU A 48 6.33 -7.31 0.98
CA GLU A 48 6.29 -7.47 -0.47
C GLU A 48 5.16 -6.61 -1.04
N ALA A 49 5.32 -6.17 -2.30
CA ALA A 49 4.27 -5.45 -3.01
C ALA A 49 3.04 -6.35 -3.10
N TYR A 50 1.94 -5.92 -2.47
CA TYR A 50 0.68 -6.62 -2.54
C TYR A 50 -0.21 -5.87 -3.50
N THR A 51 -0.16 -6.24 -4.78
CA THR A 51 -1.23 -5.87 -5.68
C THR A 51 -2.35 -6.87 -5.38
N ALA A 52 -3.42 -6.41 -4.72
CA ALA A 52 -4.68 -7.11 -4.88
C ALA A 52 -4.96 -7.00 -6.36
N ALA A 53 -4.59 -8.04 -7.13
CA ALA A 53 -5.15 -8.21 -8.46
C ALA A 53 -6.64 -8.06 -8.22
N GLU A 54 -7.23 -7.02 -8.82
CA GLU A 54 -8.66 -6.80 -8.82
C GLU A 54 -9.29 -8.18 -8.98
N GLY A 55 -10.02 -8.61 -7.95
CA GLY A 55 -11.08 -9.55 -8.19
C GLY A 55 -12.04 -8.82 -9.11
N GLU A 56 -11.77 -8.90 -10.43
CA GLU A 56 -12.84 -9.07 -11.39
C GLU A 56 -13.71 -10.19 -10.84
N GLU A 57 -14.88 -9.82 -10.34
CA GLU A 57 -16.18 -10.42 -10.69
C GLU A 57 -17.33 -9.61 -10.06
#